data_AF-A0A962F533-F1
#
_entry.id   AF-A0A962F533-F1
#
_cell.length_a   1.000
_cell.length_b   1.000
_cell.length_c   1.000
_cell.angle_alpha   90.00
_cell.angle_beta   90.00
_cell.angle_gamma   90.00
#
_symmetry.space_group_name_H-M   'P 1'
#
loop_
_entity.id
_entity.type
_entity.pdbx_description
1 polymer ?
#
loop_
_entity_poly.entity_id
_entity_poly.type
_entity_poly.pdbx_seq_one_letter_code
_entity_poly.pdbx_strand_id
1 'polypeptide(L)'
;MFDFGWAELLVIVAVAVLVVGPRDIPKIMYGLGRLVRRFQYVRFAISRQFDDVLKAGDIEELRRGVNFEAPVTDEKEADEKAVAPLPPKEEGEGKND
;
A
#
# COMPACT_ATOMS: atom_id res chain seq x y z
N MET A 1 3.25 -3.70 -26.87
CA MET A 1 2.65 -3.93 -25.55
C MET A 1 3.70 -3.49 -24.55
N PHE A 2 3.41 -2.44 -23.77
CA PHE A 2 4.37 -1.90 -22.80
C PHE A 2 4.40 -2.85 -21.61
N ASP A 3 5.25 -3.86 -21.68
CA ASP A 3 5.62 -4.69 -20.54
C ASP A 3 6.26 -3.76 -19.50
N PHE A 4 5.47 -3.16 -18.61
CA PHE A 4 5.98 -2.23 -17.59
C PHE A 4 6.69 -3.07 -16.51
N GLY A 5 7.94 -3.46 -16.78
CA GLY A 5 8.72 -4.33 -15.92
C GLY A 5 9.84 -3.61 -15.18
N TRP A 6 10.55 -4.39 -14.37
CA TRP A 6 11.79 -3.93 -13.72
C TRP A 6 12.85 -3.48 -14.74
N ALA A 7 12.83 -4.06 -15.95
CA ALA A 7 13.75 -3.70 -17.03
C ALA A 7 13.51 -2.28 -17.57
N GLU A 8 12.27 -1.92 -17.89
CA GLU A 8 11.90 -0.57 -18.35
C GLU A 8 12.20 0.49 -17.29
N LEU A 9 11.92 0.20 -16.02
CA LEU A 9 12.25 1.10 -14.92
C LEU A 9 13.76 1.37 -14.87
N LEU A 10 14.60 0.33 -15.01
CA LEU A 10 16.06 0.51 -15.05
C LEU A 10 16.51 1.36 -16.23
N VAL A 11 15.91 1.18 -17.42
CA VAL A 11 16.22 2.01 -18.60
C VAL A 11 15.86 3.47 -18.34
N ILE A 12 14.68 3.75 -17.79
CA ILE A 12 14.25 5.11 -17.46
C ILE A 12 15.21 5.75 -16.44
N VAL A 13 15.57 5.02 -15.38
CA VAL A 13 16.53 5.50 -14.37
C VAL A 13 17.90 5.75 -14.99
N ALA A 14 18.39 4.86 -15.85
CA ALA A 14 19.67 5.03 -16.53
C ALA A 14 19.68 6.28 -17.42
N VAL A 15 18.61 6.50 -18.20
CA VAL A 15 18.46 7.71 -19.02
C VAL A 15 18.38 8.97 -18.15
N ALA A 16 17.62 8.93 -17.06
CA ALA A 16 17.52 10.05 -16.12
C ALA A 16 18.88 10.41 -15.51
N VAL A 17 19.68 9.41 -15.11
CA VAL A 17 21.04 9.58 -14.60
C VAL A 17 21.97 10.18 -15.67
N LEU A 18 21.83 9.78 -16.93
CA LEU A 18 22.62 10.33 -18.04
C LEU A 18 22.30 11.80 -18.30
N VAL A 19 21.02 12.16 -18.30
CA VAL A 19 20.55 13.53 -18.61
C VAL A 19 20.86 14.50 -17.46
N VAL A 20 20.53 14.10 -16.23
CA VAL A 20 20.70 14.95 -15.04
C VAL A 20 22.12 14.86 -14.47
N GLY A 21 22.78 13.72 -14.66
CA GLY A 21 24.08 13.43 -14.08
C GLY A 21 23.98 12.66 -12.74
N PRO A 22 24.84 11.66 -12.50
CA PRO A 22 24.80 10.83 -11.29
C PRO A 22 25.14 11.60 -10.01
N ARG A 23 25.79 12.76 -10.11
CA ARG A 23 26.15 13.59 -8.95
C ARG A 23 25.07 14.58 -8.54
N ASP A 24 24.10 14.85 -9.41
CA ASP A 24 23.05 15.83 -9.16
C ASP A 24 21.76 15.18 -8.65
N ILE A 25 21.49 13.92 -9.02
CA ILE A 25 20.40 13.13 -8.42
C ILE A 25 20.49 13.07 -6.88
N PRO A 26 21.64 12.77 -6.26
CA PRO A 26 21.76 12.78 -4.80
C PRO A 26 21.40 14.14 -4.21
N LYS A 27 21.87 15.24 -4.80
CA LYS A 27 21.58 16.60 -4.33
C LYS A 27 20.08 16.90 -4.39
N ILE A 28 19.41 16.52 -5.48
CA ILE A 28 17.97 16.68 -5.65
C ILE A 28 17.19 15.81 -4.67
N MET A 29 17.62 14.55 -4.46
CA MET A 29 17.03 13.65 -3.46
C MET A 29 17.15 14.20 -2.04
N TYR A 30 18.28 14.82 -1.67
CA TYR A 30 18.41 15.49 -0.38
C TYR A 30 17.45 16.67 -0.25
N GLY A 31 17.29 17.47 -1.30
CA GLY A 31 16.32 18.58 -1.35
C GLY A 31 14.88 18.11 -1.22
N LEU A 32 14.49 17.14 -2.05
CA LEU A 32 13.16 16.53 -2.04
C LEU A 32 12.90 15.81 -0.71
N GLY A 33 13.87 15.08 -0.18
CA GLY A 33 13.78 14.40 1.11
C GLY A 33 13.55 15.38 2.27
N ARG A 34 14.21 16.55 2.25
CA ARG A 34 13.95 17.61 3.24
C ARG A 34 12.54 18.18 3.10
N LEU A 35 12.05 18.36 1.88
CA LEU A 35 10.68 18.80 1.61
C LEU A 35 9.67 17.77 2.15
N VAL A 36 9.82 16.50 1.77
CA VAL A 36 9.00 15.38 2.25
C VAL A 36 9.03 15.30 3.78
N ARG A 37 10.21 15.45 4.40
CA ARG A 37 10.33 15.44 5.87
C ARG A 37 9.57 16.59 6.54
N ARG A 38 9.50 17.75 5.89
CA ARG A 38 8.69 18.89 6.37
C ARG A 38 7.20 18.61 6.23
N PHE A 39 6.76 18.05 5.10
CA PHE A 39 5.39 17.57 4.94
C PHE A 39 5.03 16.49 5.97
N GLN A 40 5.97 15.59 6.26
CA GLN A 40 5.81 14.53 7.26
C GLN A 40 5.57 15.06 8.68
N TYR A 41 6.13 16.23 9.00
CA TYR A 41 5.89 16.92 10.27
C TYR A 41 4.54 17.64 10.26
N VAL A 42 4.20 18.29 9.14
CA VAL A 42 2.91 18.96 8.96
C VAL A 42 1.75 17.97 9.09
N ARG A 43 1.81 16.78 8.47
CA ARG A 43 0.76 15.75 8.66
C ARG A 43 0.60 15.32 10.12
N PHE A 44 1.68 15.30 10.92
CA PHE A 44 1.63 14.88 12.32
C PHE A 44 0.97 15.95 13.18
N ALA A 45 1.24 17.22 12.89
CA ALA A 45 0.56 18.35 13.53
C ALA A 45 -0.93 18.42 13.13
N ILE A 46 -1.23 18.18 11.84
CA ILE A 46 -2.58 18.12 11.30
C ILE A 46 -3.38 17.01 11.98
N SER A 47 -2.87 15.77 12.06
CA SER A 47 -3.60 14.67 12.72
C SER A 47 -4.01 15.02 14.16
N ARG A 48 -3.11 15.63 14.94
CA ARG A 48 -3.41 16.01 16.34
C ARG A 48 -4.50 17.08 16.46
N GLN A 49 -4.58 18.01 15.52
CA GLN A 49 -5.62 19.05 15.51
C GLN A 49 -6.91 18.54 14.85
N PHE A 50 -6.79 17.65 13.87
CA PHE A 50 -7.92 17.02 13.22
C PHE A 50 -8.63 16.05 14.15
N ASP A 51 -7.96 15.40 15.11
CA ASP A 51 -8.63 14.54 16.10
C ASP A 51 -9.71 15.28 16.91
N ASP A 52 -9.51 16.57 17.17
CA ASP A 52 -10.48 17.42 17.88
C ASP A 52 -11.64 17.84 16.96
N VAL A 53 -11.39 18.09 15.67
CA VAL A 53 -12.41 18.41 14.66
C VAL A 53 -13.20 17.16 14.24
N LEU A 54 -12.53 16.00 14.17
CA LEU A 54 -13.08 14.65 13.98
C LEU A 54 -14.11 14.30 15.04
N LYS A 55 -13.81 14.62 16.29
CA LYS A 55 -14.74 14.41 17.41
C LYS A 55 -15.88 15.43 17.44
N ALA A 56 -15.72 16.60 16.80
CA ALA A 56 -16.71 17.67 16.81
C ALA A 56 -17.77 17.60 15.69
N GLY A 57 -17.56 16.80 14.62
CA GLY A 57 -18.72 16.24 13.89
C GLY A 57 -18.81 16.25 12.35
N ASP A 58 -17.81 16.66 11.56
CA ASP A 58 -18.03 16.82 10.08
C ASP A 58 -17.04 16.06 9.16
N ILE A 59 -16.28 15.08 9.65
CA ILE A 59 -15.20 14.48 8.84
C ILE A 59 -15.66 13.29 7.97
N GLU A 60 -16.86 12.75 8.22
CA GLU A 60 -17.49 11.72 7.38
C GLU A 60 -17.76 12.23 5.95
N GLU A 61 -18.18 13.49 5.83
CA GLU A 61 -18.54 14.12 4.55
C GLU A 61 -17.30 14.49 3.72
N LEU A 62 -16.22 14.92 4.38
CA LEU A 62 -14.90 15.08 3.76
C LEU A 62 -14.35 13.75 3.24
N ARG A 63 -14.45 12.66 4.01
CA ARG A 63 -14.02 11.31 3.57
C ARG A 63 -14.75 10.84 2.31
N ARG A 64 -16.04 11.15 2.16
CA ARG A 64 -16.80 10.83 0.94
C ARG A 64 -16.35 11.65 -0.27
N GLY A 65 -15.90 12.89 -0.08
CA GLY A 65 -15.43 13.77 -1.16
C GLY A 65 -14.02 13.46 -1.68
N VAL A 66 -13.14 12.85 -0.87
CA VAL A 66 -11.77 12.46 -1.28
C VAL A 66 -11.64 11.02 -1.77
N ASN A 67 -12.71 10.22 -1.70
CA ASN A 67 -12.71 8.85 -2.20
C ASN A 67 -12.93 8.82 -3.74
N PHE A 68 -12.09 9.54 -4.47
CA PHE A 68 -11.94 9.37 -5.91
C PHE A 68 -11.13 8.09 -6.15
N GLU A 69 -11.83 7.02 -6.49
CA GLU A 69 -11.35 5.80 -7.15
C GLU A 69 -9.96 5.27 -6.73
N ALA A 70 -9.97 4.32 -5.79
CA ALA A 70 -9.14 3.13 -5.91
C ALA A 70 -10.01 1.91 -5.60
N PRO A 71 -10.58 1.22 -6.60
CA PRO A 71 -11.08 -0.13 -6.41
C PRO A 71 -9.88 -1.07 -6.50
N VAL A 72 -9.29 -1.41 -5.36
CA VAL A 72 -8.36 -2.56 -5.29
C VAL A 72 -8.69 -3.35 -4.03
N THR A 73 -9.66 -4.24 -4.23
CA THR A 73 -9.75 -5.61 -3.71
C THR A 73 -9.49 -5.86 -2.23
N ASP A 74 -10.57 -6.31 -1.57
CA ASP A 74 -10.56 -7.07 -0.33
C ASP A 74 -9.57 -8.25 -0.38
N GLU A 75 -8.37 -8.08 0.18
CA GLU A 75 -7.43 -9.18 0.44
C GLU A 75 -7.69 -9.87 1.80
N LYS A 76 -8.95 -9.95 2.24
CA LYS A 76 -9.31 -10.48 3.57
C LYS A 76 -10.10 -11.79 3.59
N GLU A 77 -9.93 -12.66 2.60
CA GLU A 77 -10.50 -14.02 2.66
C GLU A 77 -9.52 -15.19 2.49
N ALA A 78 -8.21 -14.98 2.34
CA ALA A 78 -7.31 -16.07 1.95
C ALA A 78 -6.45 -16.72 3.07
N ASP A 79 -6.45 -16.27 4.32
CA ASP A 79 -5.51 -16.81 5.34
C ASP A 79 -6.11 -17.24 6.68
N GLU A 80 -7.44 -17.40 6.79
CA GLU A 80 -8.10 -17.92 8.02
C GLU A 80 -8.79 -19.28 7.84
N LYS A 81 -8.67 -19.93 6.67
CA LYS A 81 -9.23 -21.28 6.44
C LYS A 81 -8.21 -22.34 6.04
N ALA A 82 -6.92 -22.11 6.29
CA ALA A 82 -5.86 -23.07 6.02
C ALA A 82 -5.28 -23.77 7.27
N VAL A 83 -5.94 -23.70 8.44
CA VAL A 83 -5.53 -24.46 9.63
C VAL A 83 -6.71 -25.18 10.30
N ALA A 84 -6.91 -26.42 9.80
CA ALA A 84 -7.49 -27.62 10.43
C ALA A 84 -9.02 -27.72 10.66
N PRO A 85 -9.61 -28.94 10.69
CA PRO A 85 -9.07 -30.29 10.38
C PRO A 85 -9.82 -31.03 9.25
N LEU A 86 -9.18 -32.07 8.71
CA LEU A 86 -9.66 -32.94 7.62
C LEU A 86 -11.00 -33.64 7.96
N PRO A 87 -11.86 -33.92 6.95
CA PRO A 87 -13.17 -34.54 7.14
C PRO A 87 -13.10 -36.00 7.62
N PRO A 88 -14.19 -36.52 8.22
CA PRO A 88 -14.23 -37.86 8.82
C PRO A 88 -13.94 -38.95 7.78
N LYS A 89 -13.14 -39.95 8.17
CA LYS A 89 -13.06 -41.22 7.44
C LYS A 89 -14.42 -41.93 7.56
N GLU A 90 -15.23 -41.87 6.52
CA GLU A 90 -16.23 -42.89 6.26
C GLU A 90 -15.53 -44.10 5.60
N GLU A 91 -15.01 -45.00 6.43
CA GLU A 91 -14.77 -46.39 6.02
C GLU A 91 -16.02 -47.18 6.38
N GLY A 92 -16.88 -47.37 5.39
CA GLY A 92 -17.97 -48.33 5.46
C GLY A 92 -17.45 -49.75 5.30
N GLU A 93 -17.99 -50.61 6.16
CA GLU A 93 -18.41 -51.98 5.84
C GLU A 93 -17.35 -53.10 5.76
N GLY A 94 -17.59 -54.16 6.55
CA GLY A 94 -16.99 -55.48 6.34
C GLY A 94 -16.40 -56.09 7.63
N LYS A 95 -17.19 -56.69 8.51
CA LYS A 95 -17.53 -58.13 8.44
C LYS A 95 -16.32 -59.03 8.76
N ASN A 96 -16.29 -59.59 9.97
CA ASN A 96 -16.25 -61.05 10.26
C ASN A 96 -15.80 -61.35 11.70
N ASP A 97 -16.57 -62.27 12.29
CA ASP A 97 -16.21 -63.30 13.28
C ASP A 97 -15.59 -62.95 14.64
#